data_AF-Q1JKW4-F1
#
_entry.id   AF-Q1JKW4-F1
#
_cell.length_a   1.000
_cell.length_b   1.000
_cell.length_c   1.000
_cell.angle_alpha   90.00
_cell.angle_beta   90.00
_cell.angle_gamma   90.00
#
_symmetry.space_group_name_H-M   'P 1'
#
loop_
_entity.id
_entity.type
_entity.pdbx_description
1 polymer ?
#
loop_
_entity_poly.entity_id
_entity_poly.type
_entity_poly.pdbx_seq_one_letter_code
_entity_poly.pdbx_strand_id
1 'polypeptide(L)'
;MTRIVTLADYCGCGYGAKVTEALETYTRREGFYQLTIHSELTAQTFYENLGYQTYGPKCLEDGEYCQSLAKTILKWEKNMDIAMLIAIVGGLLGCYLYLTKNN
;
A
#
# COMPACT_ATOMS: atom_id res chain seq x y z
N MET A 1 -6.20 6.29 11.42
CA MET A 1 -5.17 5.91 12.42
C MET A 1 -4.51 7.15 12.96
N THR A 2 -4.16 7.15 14.24
CA THR A 2 -3.47 8.24 14.93
C THR A 2 -2.31 7.66 15.76
N ARG A 3 -1.26 8.45 16.03
CA ARG A 3 -0.11 8.13 16.90
C ARG A 3 0.89 7.06 16.41
N ILE A 4 1.34 7.13 15.16
CA ILE A 4 2.56 6.43 14.73
C ILE A 4 3.75 7.35 15.02
N VAL A 5 4.67 6.92 15.86
CA VAL A 5 5.87 7.69 16.21
C VAL A 5 7.08 6.78 16.17
N THR A 6 8.15 7.24 15.54
CA THR A 6 9.46 6.60 15.65
C THR A 6 10.27 7.37 16.69
N LEU A 7 10.93 6.66 17.59
CA LEU A 7 11.87 7.27 18.54
C LEU A 7 12.94 8.07 17.77
N ALA A 8 13.34 9.24 18.30
CA ALA A 8 14.24 10.17 17.61
C ALA A 8 15.54 9.50 17.13
N ASP A 9 16.14 8.65 17.95
CA ASP A 9 17.38 7.92 17.64
C ASP A 9 17.23 6.90 16.50
N TYR A 10 15.99 6.59 16.12
CA TYR A 10 15.63 5.60 15.10
C TYR A 10 14.91 6.23 13.89
N CYS A 11 14.76 7.56 13.87
CA CYS A 11 14.26 8.28 12.71
C CYS A 11 15.24 8.13 11.52
N GLY A 12 14.71 8.04 10.30
CA GLY A 12 15.52 7.83 9.10
C GLY A 12 15.99 6.38 8.88
N CYS A 13 15.80 5.47 9.84
CA CYS A 13 16.13 4.05 9.68
C CYS A 13 15.02 3.21 9.00
N GLY A 14 13.93 3.84 8.56
CA GLY A 14 12.84 3.18 7.84
C GLY A 14 11.84 2.40 8.72
N TYR A 15 11.92 2.47 10.05
CA TYR A 15 10.99 1.76 10.93
C TYR A 15 9.54 2.22 10.77
N GLY A 16 9.30 3.52 10.62
CA GLY A 16 7.97 4.05 10.33
C GLY A 16 7.36 3.47 9.04
N ALA A 17 8.20 3.23 8.02
CA ALA A 17 7.77 2.62 6.78
C ALA A 17 7.40 1.13 6.98
N LYS A 18 8.21 0.38 7.74
CA LYS A 18 7.92 -1.03 8.08
C LYS A 18 6.62 -1.19 8.87
N VAL A 19 6.38 -0.31 9.85
CA VAL A 19 5.13 -0.32 10.62
C VAL A 19 3.95 -0.01 9.70
N THR A 20 4.07 1.00 8.84
CA THR A 20 3.02 1.35 7.86
C THR A 20 2.76 0.20 6.88
N GLU A 21 3.79 -0.47 6.39
CA GLU A 21 3.67 -1.63 5.50
C GLU A 21 2.95 -2.81 6.16
N ALA A 22 3.27 -3.11 7.43
CA ALA A 22 2.58 -4.15 8.18
C ALA A 22 1.08 -3.83 8.34
N LEU A 23 0.75 -2.56 8.58
CA LEU A 23 -0.64 -2.10 8.67
C LEU A 23 -1.36 -2.18 7.34
N GLU A 24 -0.73 -1.78 6.24
CA GLU A 24 -1.31 -1.92 4.90
C GLU A 24 -1.55 -3.39 4.56
N THR A 25 -0.63 -4.27 4.92
CA THR A 25 -0.77 -5.72 4.72
C THR A 25 -1.96 -6.28 5.50
N TYR A 26 -2.11 -5.89 6.77
CA TYR A 26 -3.28 -6.22 7.58
C TYR A 26 -4.57 -5.68 6.94
N THR A 27 -4.56 -4.42 6.50
CA THR A 27 -5.69 -3.74 5.86
C THR A 27 -6.15 -4.48 4.59
N ARG A 28 -5.20 -4.90 3.74
CA ARG A 28 -5.46 -5.73 2.54
C ARG A 28 -6.10 -7.07 2.92
N ARG A 29 -5.56 -7.75 3.93
CA ARG A 29 -6.02 -9.06 4.37
C ARG A 29 -7.45 -9.02 4.89
N GLU A 30 -7.77 -8.01 5.69
CA GLU A 30 -9.10 -7.84 6.29
C GLU A 30 -10.13 -7.25 5.31
N GLY A 31 -9.71 -6.92 4.08
CA GLY A 31 -10.60 -6.48 3.01
C GLY A 31 -11.00 -5.01 3.09
N PHE A 32 -10.28 -4.20 3.85
CA PHE A 32 -10.45 -2.75 3.85
C PHE A 32 -9.85 -2.16 2.56
N TYR A 33 -10.54 -1.18 1.98
CA TYR A 33 -10.20 -0.57 0.69
C TYR A 33 -9.42 0.75 0.82
N GLN A 34 -9.33 1.31 2.03
CA GLN A 34 -8.67 2.58 2.27
C GLN A 34 -8.08 2.62 3.67
N LEU A 35 -6.89 3.21 3.77
CA LEU A 35 -6.30 3.60 5.05
C LEU A 35 -6.24 5.12 5.13
N THR A 36 -6.74 5.66 6.24
CA THR A 36 -6.67 7.09 6.57
C THR A 36 -5.73 7.32 7.74
N ILE A 37 -4.87 8.32 7.64
CA ILE A 37 -3.91 8.73 8.65
C ILE A 37 -4.08 10.23 8.92
N HIS A 38 -4.06 10.60 10.19
CA HIS A 38 -3.91 12.00 10.61
C HIS A 38 -2.45 12.19 11.03
N SER A 39 -1.76 13.07 10.31
CA SER A 39 -0.32 13.32 10.47
C SER A 39 -0.09 14.76 10.86
N GLU A 40 0.87 15.00 11.74
CA GLU A 40 1.49 16.32 11.86
C GLU A 40 2.07 16.76 10.51
N LEU A 41 2.16 18.08 10.28
CA LEU A 41 2.70 18.62 9.03
C LEU A 41 4.14 18.18 8.76
N THR A 42 4.93 17.96 9.80
CA THR A 42 6.33 17.50 9.71
C THR A 42 6.47 16.10 9.12
N ALA A 43 5.45 15.25 9.31
CA ALA A 43 5.42 13.88 8.79
C ALA A 43 4.61 13.74 7.50
N GLN A 44 3.99 14.81 6.99
CA GLN A 44 3.19 14.79 5.76
C GLN A 44 3.97 14.21 4.58
N THR A 45 5.16 14.74 4.31
CA THR A 45 6.01 14.30 3.19
C THR A 45 6.43 12.83 3.32
N PHE A 46 6.60 12.33 4.55
CA PHE A 46 6.87 10.92 4.78
C PHE A 46 5.72 10.02 4.28
N TYR A 47 4.47 10.36 4.59
CA TYR A 47 3.32 9.58 4.11
C TYR A 47 3.04 9.79 2.61
N GLU A 48 3.27 10.99 2.07
CA GLU A 48 3.18 11.23 0.63
C GLU A 48 4.15 10.33 -0.15
N ASN A 49 5.39 10.17 0.33
CA ASN A 49 6.36 9.24 -0.26
C ASN A 49 5.93 7.77 -0.21
N LEU A 50 5.04 7.41 0.73
CA LEU A 50 4.43 6.08 0.81
C LEU A 50 3.17 5.96 -0.07
N GLY A 51 2.80 7.00 -0.82
CA GLY A 51 1.66 7.02 -1.73
C GLY A 51 0.33 7.43 -1.08
N TYR A 52 0.37 8.03 0.11
CA TYR A 52 -0.82 8.67 0.68
C TYR A 52 -1.05 10.04 0.03
N GLN A 53 -2.31 10.43 -0.07
CA GLN A 53 -2.71 11.72 -0.63
C GLN A 53 -3.43 12.53 0.44
N THR A 54 -3.04 13.79 0.59
CA THR A 54 -3.73 14.73 1.47
C THR A 54 -5.17 14.94 1.02
N TYR A 55 -6.10 15.02 1.95
CA TYR A 55 -7.48 15.40 1.66
C TYR A 55 -8.06 16.24 2.80
N GLY A 56 -9.03 17.09 2.47
CA GLY A 56 -9.67 17.99 3.43
C GLY A 56 -8.76 19.13 3.91
N PRO A 57 -9.30 20.04 4.74
CA PRO A 57 -8.55 21.15 5.30
C PRO A 57 -7.54 20.66 6.34
N LYS A 58 -6.53 21.48 6.63
CA LYS A 58 -5.66 21.30 7.79
C LYS A 58 -6.50 21.39 9.06
N CYS A 59 -6.24 20.48 9.99
CA CYS A 59 -6.88 20.43 11.30
C CYS A 59 -5.96 21.07 12.33
N LEU A 60 -6.52 21.77 13.31
CA LEU A 60 -5.78 22.24 14.49
C LEU A 60 -6.10 21.27 15.62
N GLU A 61 -5.13 20.49 16.06
CA GLU A 61 -5.24 19.55 17.18
C GLU A 61 -4.19 19.90 18.22
N ASP A 62 -4.61 20.12 19.47
CA ASP A 62 -3.74 20.46 20.60
C ASP A 62 -2.80 21.68 20.36
N GLY A 63 -3.23 22.62 19.52
CA GLY A 63 -2.47 23.83 19.17
C GLY A 63 -1.48 23.64 18.01
N GLU A 64 -1.35 22.42 17.51
CA GLU A 64 -0.50 22.07 16.38
C GLU A 64 -1.34 21.80 15.13
N TYR A 65 -0.80 22.14 13.96
CA TYR A 65 -1.46 21.85 12.69
C TYR A 65 -1.18 20.40 12.24
N CYS A 66 -2.25 19.72 11.84
CA CYS A 66 -2.23 18.37 11.28
C CYS A 66 -2.89 18.36 9.89
N GLN A 67 -2.52 17.38 9.07
CA GLN A 67 -3.11 17.11 7.78
C GLN A 67 -3.61 15.67 7.74
N SER A 68 -4.83 15.48 7.22
CA SER A 68 -5.37 14.15 6.96
C SER A 68 -4.87 13.66 5.59
N LEU A 69 -4.42 12.41 5.54
CA LEU A 69 -4.03 11.74 4.31
C LEU A 69 -4.73 10.37 4.18
N ALA A 70 -5.01 9.96 2.95
CA ALA A 70 -5.61 8.66 2.64
C ALA A 70 -4.83 7.95 1.55
N LYS A 71 -4.81 6.62 1.62
CA LYS A 71 -4.30 5.76 0.56
C LYS A 71 -5.32 4.67 0.27
N THR A 72 -5.65 4.53 -1.00
CA THR A 72 -6.47 3.40 -1.47
C THR A 72 -5.63 2.13 -1.40
N ILE A 73 -6.18 1.12 -0.75
CA ILE A 73 -5.57 -0.19 -0.57
C ILE A 73 -6.27 -1.14 -1.53
N LEU A 74 -5.59 -1.49 -2.62
CA LEU A 74 -6.12 -2.47 -3.56
C LEU A 74 -6.22 -3.82 -2.86
N LYS A 75 -7.43 -4.38 -2.89
CA LYS A 75 -7.68 -5.73 -2.40
C LYS A 75 -6.91 -6.71 -3.28
N TRP A 76 -6.18 -7.61 -2.65
CA TRP A 76 -5.65 -8.76 -3.37
C TRP A 76 -6.82 -9.71 -3.68
N GLU A 77 -7.33 -9.66 -4.90
CA GLU A 77 -8.25 -10.70 -5.35
C GLU A 77 -7.44 -11.93 -5.75
N LYS A 78 -7.51 -13.01 -4.98
CA LYS A 78 -6.89 -14.31 -5.32
C LYS A 78 -7.24 -14.78 -6.76
N ASN A 79 -8.34 -14.28 -7.30
CA ASN A 79 -8.81 -14.58 -8.65
C ASN A 79 -7.89 -13.99 -9.73
N MET A 80 -7.24 -12.85 -9.49
CA MET A 80 -6.33 -12.22 -10.47
C MET A 80 -5.03 -13.02 -10.67
N ASP A 81 -4.46 -13.61 -9.62
CA ASP A 81 -3.28 -14.46 -9.75
C ASP A 81 -3.57 -15.75 -10.52
N ILE A 82 -4.73 -16.36 -10.25
CA ILE A 82 -5.13 -17.59 -10.94
C ILE A 82 -5.39 -17.30 -12.41
N ALA A 83 -6.06 -16.19 -12.75
CA ALA A 83 -6.27 -15.80 -14.14
C ALA A 83 -4.94 -15.54 -14.87
N MET A 84 -3.99 -14.88 -14.20
CA MET A 84 -2.65 -14.63 -14.76
C MET A 84 -1.85 -15.93 -14.93
N LEU A 85 -1.89 -16.84 -13.96
CA LEU A 85 -1.30 -18.18 -14.06
C LEU A 85 -1.91 -19.00 -15.19
N ILE A 86 -3.25 -19.00 -15.33
CA ILE A 86 -3.95 -19.68 -16.42
C ILE A 86 -3.52 -19.12 -17.77
N ALA A 87 -3.39 -17.80 -17.91
CA ALA A 87 -2.93 -17.16 -19.15
C ALA A 87 -1.49 -17.56 -19.50
N ILE A 88 -0.58 -17.59 -18.51
CA ILE A 88 0.81 -17.99 -18.72
C ILE A 88 0.90 -19.47 -19.11
N VAL A 89 0.23 -20.36 -18.35
CA VAL A 89 0.26 -21.80 -18.61
C VAL A 89 -0.41 -22.12 -19.95
N GLY A 90 -1.56 -21.51 -20.25
CA GLY A 90 -2.25 -21.67 -21.53
C GLY A 90 -1.42 -21.19 -22.70
N GLY A 91 -0.73 -20.05 -22.58
CA GLY A 91 0.19 -19.53 -23.59
C GLY A 91 1.36 -20.47 -23.84
N LEU A 92 2.02 -20.96 -22.79
CA LEU A 92 3.14 -21.91 -22.90
C LEU A 92 2.70 -23.25 -23.52
N LEU A 93 1.53 -23.77 -23.13
CA LEU A 93 0.98 -25.00 -23.71
C LEU A 93 0.66 -24.81 -25.21
N GLY A 94 0.13 -23.65 -25.58
CA GLY A 94 -0.13 -23.29 -26.98
C GLY A 94 1.15 -23.22 -27.81
N CYS A 95 2.21 -22.58 -27.28
CA CYS A 95 3.53 -22.56 -27.92
C CYS A 95 4.12 -23.97 -28.06
N TYR A 96 4.03 -24.80 -27.01
CA TYR A 96 4.51 -26.18 -27.04
C TYR A 96 3.80 -27.00 -28.11
N LEU A 97 2.46 -26.95 -28.15
CA LEU A 97 1.65 -27.66 -29.15
C LEU A 97 1.97 -27.20 -30.58
N TYR A 98 2.17 -25.89 -30.80
CA TYR A 98 2.55 -25.33 -32.09
C TYR A 98 3.89 -25.88 -32.57
N LEU A 99 4.90 -25.92 -31.67
CA LEU A 99 6.22 -26.46 -31.99
C LEU A 99 6.19 -27.96 -32.28
N THR A 100 5.35 -28.73 -31.59
CA THR A 100 5.20 -30.19 -31.84
C THR A 100 4.39 -30.55 -33.09
N LYS A 101 3.57 -29.63 -33.62
CA LYS A 101 2.79 -29.85 -34.85
C LYS A 101 3.54 -29.53 -36.14
N ASN A 102 4.60 -28.70 -36.06
CA ASN A 102 5.40 -28.26 -37.20
C ASN A 102 6.75 -28.98 -37.31
N ASN A 103 6.88 -30.13 -36.64
CA ASN A 103 8.04 -31.03 -36.66
C ASN A 103 7.60 -32.41 -37.13
#